data_AF-A0A0K0D4I5-F1
#
_entry.id   AF-A0A0K0D4I5-F1
#
_cell.length_a   1.000
_cell.length_b   1.000
_cell.length_c   1.000
_cell.angle_alpha   90.00
_cell.angle_beta   90.00
_cell.angle_gamma   90.00
#
_symmetry.space_group_name_H-M   'P 1'
#
loop_
_entity.id
_entity.type
_entity.pdbx_description
1 polymer ?
#
loop_
_entity_poly.entity_id
_entity_poly.type
_entity_poly.pdbx_seq_one_letter_code
_entity_poly.pdbx_strand_id
1 'polypeptide(L)'
;EAEQFKSDRVRNLVLRVLGVGDTLAPEFAFQDALVNECNLRISGIRLLESDAYKSPIHDVIFTLVSSIASTSDVAMEVDAEDSLGSILFIPELDRIGTTKESMALNYLMSTYSRLNTESLNEFFQDFEKHMCLDLRELVLSNVVILLRGYYEPFMSGKLVRSSLVRLLYSNLVSDRFLSDIVAFCTDRNRSDENALSEIFNPILTQQRDSMIYQHMMTNRDDCVHLLFRAIIQLLSIRIDGNIRPIADLMVSRSDFLPELITSITGREIAHLSYLGPFLAYGIPCDEFVSPMASKFFAVTESPKDGVSMMYESYRRRFETTRVAKFQSLMHQIVHHLLANSSSRGRCLDYIAAIIKYNERRSQMRADFSTLASHTFIVNLMCVLFELSSKIDLCKVNQMYPFQSNSRVDIVEKTRLKMDLQSGKDFSKLCRGSLLFYGVL
;
A
#
# COMPACT_ATOMS: atom_id res chain seq x y z
N GLU A 1 41.88 -24.52 19.91
CA GLU A 1 40.67 -25.20 20.46
C GLU A 1 39.51 -24.23 20.71
N ALA A 2 39.67 -23.18 21.53
CA ALA A 2 38.57 -22.23 21.81
C ALA A 2 38.04 -21.47 20.57
N GLU A 3 38.92 -21.04 19.66
CA GLU A 3 38.54 -20.34 18.43
C GLU A 3 37.83 -21.26 17.43
N GLN A 4 38.33 -22.50 17.29
CA GLN A 4 37.69 -23.55 16.50
C GLN A 4 36.27 -23.84 17.02
N PHE A 5 36.11 -23.98 18.33
CA PHE A 5 34.81 -24.19 18.96
C PHE A 5 33.82 -23.04 18.67
N LYS A 6 34.27 -21.78 18.74
CA LYS A 6 33.45 -20.63 18.36
C LYS A 6 33.07 -20.67 16.87
N SER A 7 34.03 -20.96 16.01
CA SER A 7 33.82 -21.04 14.56
C SER A 7 32.80 -22.13 14.20
N ASP A 8 32.87 -23.29 14.85
CA ASP A 8 31.94 -24.40 14.59
C ASP A 8 30.52 -24.06 15.06
N ARG A 9 30.37 -23.36 16.20
CA ARG A 9 29.05 -22.87 16.67
C ARG A 9 28.42 -21.89 15.68
N VAL A 10 29.17 -20.89 15.23
CA VAL A 10 28.70 -19.91 14.25
C VAL A 10 28.37 -20.57 12.92
N ARG A 11 29.19 -21.50 12.46
CA ARG A 11 28.91 -22.29 11.27
C ARG A 11 27.58 -23.02 11.38
N ASN A 12 27.38 -23.76 12.47
CA ASN A 12 26.14 -24.50 12.69
C ASN A 12 24.91 -23.58 12.74
N LEU A 13 25.05 -22.38 13.32
CA LEU A 13 24.01 -21.35 13.29
C LEU A 13 23.69 -20.91 11.86
N VAL A 14 24.70 -20.57 11.05
CA VAL A 14 24.51 -20.15 9.63
C VAL A 14 23.84 -21.26 8.83
N LEU A 15 24.33 -22.50 8.93
CA LEU A 15 23.78 -23.66 8.22
C LEU A 15 22.32 -23.91 8.58
N ARG A 16 21.99 -23.83 9.87
CA ARG A 16 20.62 -24.02 10.37
C ARG A 16 19.68 -22.92 9.88
N VAL A 17 20.11 -21.66 9.95
CA VAL A 17 19.33 -20.50 9.51
C VAL A 17 19.02 -20.58 8.02
N LEU A 18 20.04 -20.84 7.20
CA LEU A 18 19.91 -20.97 5.75
C LEU A 18 19.18 -22.25 5.33
N GLY A 19 18.94 -23.17 6.27
CA GLY A 19 18.22 -24.40 6.03
C GLY A 19 19.00 -25.38 5.15
N VAL A 20 20.32 -25.44 5.31
CA VAL A 20 21.24 -26.34 4.60
C VAL A 20 22.07 -27.21 5.56
N GLY A 21 21.81 -27.11 6.87
CA GLY A 21 22.33 -28.01 7.90
C GLY A 21 21.35 -29.13 8.26
N ASP A 22 21.32 -29.54 9.53
CA ASP A 22 20.46 -30.62 10.02
C ASP A 22 18.95 -30.37 9.78
N THR A 23 18.54 -29.10 9.84
CA THR A 23 17.18 -28.68 9.51
C THR A 23 17.13 -28.18 8.07
N LEU A 24 16.96 -29.10 7.13
CA LEU A 24 16.89 -28.79 5.71
C LEU A 24 15.60 -28.04 5.34
N ALA A 25 15.73 -26.97 4.55
CA ALA A 25 14.58 -26.24 4.03
C ALA A 25 13.83 -27.10 2.99
N PRO A 26 12.49 -27.08 2.97
CA PRO A 26 11.70 -27.94 2.08
C PRO A 26 12.01 -27.72 0.59
N GLU A 27 12.43 -26.52 0.21
CA GLU A 27 12.83 -26.16 -1.15
C GLU A 27 14.06 -26.94 -1.64
N PHE A 28 14.90 -27.44 -0.71
CA PHE A 28 16.16 -28.13 -1.01
C PHE A 28 16.13 -29.62 -0.64
N ALA A 29 14.98 -30.17 -0.25
CA ALA A 29 14.82 -31.55 0.22
C ALA A 29 15.33 -32.62 -0.77
N PHE A 30 15.37 -32.31 -2.06
CA PHE A 30 15.84 -33.20 -3.13
C PHE A 30 17.08 -32.67 -3.87
N GLN A 31 17.80 -31.71 -3.27
CA GLN A 31 18.96 -31.05 -3.87
C GLN A 31 20.25 -31.29 -3.07
N ASP A 32 20.54 -32.55 -2.74
CA ASP A 32 21.70 -32.93 -1.91
C ASP A 32 23.04 -32.38 -2.42
N ALA A 33 23.23 -32.34 -3.74
CA ALA A 33 24.44 -31.79 -4.35
C ALA A 33 24.63 -30.30 -4.05
N LEU A 34 23.56 -29.51 -4.13
CA LEU A 34 23.58 -28.07 -3.83
C LEU A 34 23.83 -27.83 -2.34
N VAL A 35 23.16 -28.61 -1.48
CA VAL A 35 23.30 -28.53 -0.02
C VAL A 35 24.74 -28.84 0.37
N ASN A 36 25.33 -29.89 -0.18
CA ASN A 36 26.73 -30.25 0.05
C ASN A 36 27.70 -29.18 -0.45
N GLU A 37 27.44 -28.59 -1.62
CA GLU A 37 28.24 -27.47 -2.13
C GLU A 37 28.20 -26.25 -1.19
N CYS A 38 26.99 -25.88 -0.73
CA CYS A 38 26.83 -24.75 0.19
C CYS A 38 27.51 -25.03 1.54
N ASN A 39 27.39 -26.25 2.07
CA ASN A 39 28.08 -26.68 3.28
C ASN A 39 29.61 -26.57 3.15
N LEU A 40 30.17 -26.99 2.02
CA LEU A 40 31.60 -26.87 1.73
C LEU A 40 32.04 -25.41 1.62
N ARG A 41 31.28 -24.58 0.89
CA ARG A 41 31.56 -23.13 0.77
C ARG A 41 31.55 -22.45 2.14
N ILE A 42 30.51 -22.67 2.94
CA ILE A 42 30.39 -22.08 4.29
C ILE A 42 31.51 -22.57 5.22
N SER A 43 31.92 -23.83 5.09
CA SER A 43 33.03 -24.38 5.87
C SER A 43 34.36 -23.68 5.59
N GLY A 44 34.55 -23.19 4.36
CA GLY A 44 35.73 -22.42 3.95
C GLY A 44 35.71 -20.93 4.35
N ILE A 45 34.59 -20.41 4.84
CA ILE A 45 34.47 -18.99 5.24
C ILE A 45 35.00 -18.79 6.66
N ARG A 46 35.83 -17.76 6.85
CA ARG A 46 36.28 -17.32 8.18
C ARG A 46 35.25 -16.42 8.85
N LEU A 47 34.26 -17.04 9.49
CA LEU A 47 33.07 -16.39 10.06
C LEU A 47 33.32 -15.51 11.29
N LEU A 48 34.56 -15.48 11.81
CA LEU A 48 34.94 -14.71 13.00
C LEU A 48 35.91 -13.54 12.68
N GLU A 49 36.39 -13.44 11.44
CA GLU A 49 37.35 -12.40 11.04
C GLU A 49 36.68 -11.32 10.16
N SER A 50 36.60 -10.09 10.68
CA SER A 50 36.18 -8.89 9.92
C SER A 50 34.77 -9.01 9.30
N ASP A 51 34.31 -7.98 8.59
CA ASP A 51 33.10 -8.03 7.76
C ASP A 51 33.29 -8.85 6.46
N ALA A 52 34.46 -9.48 6.28
CA ALA A 52 34.87 -10.17 5.06
C ALA A 52 34.00 -11.39 4.72
N TYR A 53 33.31 -11.99 5.70
CA TYR A 53 32.41 -13.11 5.48
C TYR A 53 31.07 -12.69 4.84
N LYS A 54 30.70 -11.40 4.87
CA LYS A 54 29.40 -10.92 4.41
C LYS A 54 29.17 -11.17 2.92
N SER A 55 30.15 -10.88 2.07
CA SER A 55 30.06 -11.12 0.62
C SER A 55 29.96 -12.62 0.28
N PRO A 56 30.82 -13.52 0.80
CA PRO A 56 30.67 -14.96 0.59
C PRO A 56 29.32 -15.52 1.05
N ILE A 57 28.79 -15.08 2.19
CA ILE A 57 27.46 -15.51 2.64
C ILE A 57 26.36 -14.97 1.71
N HIS A 58 26.48 -13.72 1.26
CA HIS A 58 25.56 -13.14 0.29
C HIS A 58 25.52 -13.99 -1.01
N ASP A 59 26.67 -14.42 -1.51
CA ASP A 59 26.77 -15.28 -2.70
C ASP A 59 26.14 -16.66 -2.47
N VAL A 60 26.26 -17.21 -1.27
CA VAL A 60 25.59 -18.47 -0.91
C VAL A 60 24.08 -18.29 -0.89
N ILE A 61 23.56 -17.22 -0.27
CA ILE A 61 22.11 -16.93 -0.29
C ILE A 61 21.63 -16.73 -1.73
N PHE A 62 22.38 -15.98 -2.55
CA PHE A 62 22.07 -15.79 -3.95
C PHE A 62 22.02 -17.12 -4.72
N THR A 63 22.98 -18.01 -4.49
CA THR A 63 23.03 -19.33 -5.13
C THR A 63 21.81 -20.16 -4.73
N LEU A 64 21.50 -20.23 -3.44
CA LEU A 64 20.33 -20.96 -2.92
C LEU A 64 19.04 -20.45 -3.54
N VAL A 65 18.82 -19.13 -3.53
CA VAL A 65 17.62 -18.51 -4.10
C VAL A 65 17.51 -18.77 -5.60
N SER A 66 18.62 -18.67 -6.34
CA SER A 66 18.65 -18.87 -7.80
C SER A 66 18.43 -20.33 -8.22
N SER A 67 18.71 -21.28 -7.33
CA SER A 67 18.53 -22.72 -7.57
C SER A 67 17.12 -23.24 -7.25
N ILE A 68 16.24 -22.40 -6.69
CA ILE A 68 14.85 -22.78 -6.40
C ILE A 68 14.11 -23.00 -7.72
N ALA A 69 13.57 -24.21 -7.87
CA ALA A 69 12.74 -24.60 -8.99
C ALA A 69 11.25 -24.47 -8.65
N SER A 70 10.40 -24.32 -9.67
CA SER A 70 8.95 -24.37 -9.50
C SER A 70 8.49 -25.79 -9.15
N THR A 71 7.49 -25.91 -8.27
CA THR A 71 6.76 -27.18 -8.10
C THR A 71 5.84 -27.40 -9.29
N SER A 72 5.99 -28.53 -9.98
CA SER A 72 5.22 -28.96 -11.16
C SER A 72 3.70 -28.68 -11.08
N ASP A 73 3.15 -28.28 -12.23
CA ASP A 73 1.77 -27.90 -12.54
C ASP A 73 0.71 -28.96 -12.18
N VAL A 74 0.17 -28.90 -10.97
CA VAL A 74 -1.24 -29.24 -10.77
C VAL A 74 -1.97 -27.93 -10.49
N ALA A 75 -2.05 -27.09 -11.51
CA ALA A 75 -3.04 -26.03 -11.51
C ALA A 75 -4.40 -26.74 -11.56
N MET A 76 -5.10 -26.81 -10.43
CA MET A 76 -6.54 -27.02 -10.49
C MET A 76 -7.09 -25.92 -11.40
N GLU A 77 -7.80 -26.29 -12.46
CA GLU A 77 -8.57 -25.36 -13.27
C GLU A 77 -9.60 -24.71 -12.35
N VAL A 78 -9.22 -23.56 -11.78
CA VAL A 78 -10.17 -22.65 -11.16
C VAL A 78 -10.95 -22.04 -12.31
N ASP A 79 -12.29 -22.02 -12.24
CA ASP A 79 -13.14 -21.31 -13.19
C ASP A 79 -12.56 -19.92 -13.44
N ALA A 80 -12.03 -19.70 -14.64
CA ALA A 80 -11.13 -18.58 -14.94
C ALA A 80 -11.81 -17.20 -14.83
N GLU A 81 -13.15 -17.15 -14.74
CA GLU A 81 -13.93 -15.92 -14.63
C GLU A 81 -14.12 -15.42 -13.19
N ASP A 82 -13.95 -16.29 -12.18
CA ASP A 82 -14.13 -15.98 -10.75
C ASP A 82 -12.83 -16.15 -9.94
N SER A 83 -11.70 -16.39 -10.60
CA SER A 83 -10.39 -16.39 -9.96
C SER A 83 -9.98 -15.00 -9.48
N LEU A 84 -9.15 -14.92 -8.44
CA LEU A 84 -8.75 -13.64 -7.85
C LEU A 84 -8.01 -12.75 -8.86
N GLY A 85 -7.12 -13.34 -9.66
CA GLY A 85 -6.37 -12.64 -10.69
C GLY A 85 -7.26 -12.10 -11.80
N SER A 86 -8.29 -12.85 -12.20
CA SER A 86 -9.30 -12.39 -13.15
C SER A 86 -10.13 -11.23 -12.59
N ILE A 87 -10.63 -11.36 -11.36
CA ILE A 87 -11.43 -10.33 -10.68
C ILE A 87 -10.67 -9.01 -10.52
N LEU A 88 -9.40 -9.11 -10.12
CA LEU A 88 -8.54 -7.95 -9.85
C LEU A 88 -7.78 -7.47 -11.09
N PHE A 89 -7.94 -8.10 -12.25
CA PHE A 89 -7.17 -7.81 -13.46
C PHE A 89 -5.64 -7.91 -13.24
N ILE A 90 -5.23 -8.89 -12.43
CA ILE A 90 -3.83 -9.26 -12.17
C ILE A 90 -3.67 -10.77 -12.47
N PRO A 91 -3.52 -11.16 -13.74
CA PRO A 91 -3.54 -12.58 -14.15
C PRO A 91 -2.45 -13.41 -13.47
N GLU A 92 -1.35 -12.79 -13.04
CA GLU A 92 -0.28 -13.48 -12.34
C GLU A 92 -0.72 -14.09 -11.00
N LEU A 93 -1.68 -13.50 -10.29
CA LEU A 93 -2.06 -13.93 -8.93
C LEU A 93 -2.64 -15.34 -8.86
N ASP A 94 -3.21 -15.84 -9.95
CA ASP A 94 -3.86 -17.15 -9.98
C ASP A 94 -2.84 -18.29 -10.02
N ARG A 95 -1.69 -18.06 -10.65
CA ARG A 95 -0.63 -19.05 -10.79
C ARG A 95 0.56 -18.77 -9.89
N ILE A 96 0.62 -17.60 -9.25
CA ILE A 96 1.83 -17.17 -8.52
C ILE A 96 2.23 -18.13 -7.40
N GLY A 97 1.27 -18.80 -6.77
CA GLY A 97 1.53 -19.68 -5.62
C GLY A 97 2.53 -20.82 -5.91
N THR A 98 2.56 -21.34 -7.13
CA THR A 98 3.43 -22.46 -7.54
C THR A 98 4.70 -22.03 -8.28
N THR A 99 4.88 -20.72 -8.48
CA THR A 99 6.06 -20.17 -9.17
C THR A 99 7.31 -20.24 -8.31
N LYS A 100 8.47 -20.39 -8.96
CA LYS A 100 9.78 -20.34 -8.30
C LYS A 100 10.01 -19.01 -7.58
N GLU A 101 9.47 -17.90 -8.09
CA GLU A 101 9.56 -16.58 -7.45
C GLU A 101 8.81 -16.51 -6.12
N SER A 102 7.63 -17.14 -6.06
CA SER A 102 6.88 -17.25 -4.82
C SER A 102 7.57 -18.14 -3.80
N MET A 103 8.12 -19.28 -4.25
CA MET A 103 8.91 -20.16 -3.39
C MET A 103 10.17 -19.46 -2.85
N ALA A 104 10.88 -18.73 -3.70
CA ALA A 104 12.05 -17.93 -3.32
C ALA A 104 11.73 -16.87 -2.26
N LEU A 105 10.63 -16.13 -2.44
CA LEU A 105 10.22 -15.14 -1.44
C LEU A 105 9.81 -15.80 -0.12
N ASN A 106 9.07 -16.90 -0.16
CA ASN A 106 8.68 -17.66 1.04
C ASN A 106 9.89 -18.26 1.77
N TYR A 107 10.90 -18.75 1.04
CA TYR A 107 12.16 -19.23 1.61
C TYR A 107 12.89 -18.10 2.37
N LEU A 108 13.02 -16.92 1.77
CA LEU A 108 13.66 -15.77 2.41
C LEU A 108 12.86 -15.28 3.63
N MET A 109 11.53 -15.24 3.54
CA MET A 109 10.66 -14.92 4.68
C MET A 109 10.80 -15.92 5.82
N SER A 110 10.89 -17.21 5.50
CA SER A 110 11.09 -18.29 6.47
C SER A 110 12.48 -18.19 7.12
N THR A 111 13.51 -17.88 6.33
CA THR A 111 14.88 -17.62 6.82
C THR A 111 14.93 -16.43 7.77
N TYR A 112 14.26 -15.32 7.41
CA TYR A 112 14.11 -14.16 8.28
C TYR A 112 13.37 -14.49 9.58
N SER A 113 12.31 -15.30 9.51
CA SER A 113 11.56 -15.75 10.71
C SER A 113 12.42 -16.63 11.62
N ARG A 114 13.19 -17.57 11.04
CA ARG A 114 14.17 -18.39 11.77
C ARG A 114 15.21 -17.53 12.48
N LEU A 115 15.77 -16.52 11.80
CA LEU A 115 16.71 -15.57 12.39
C LEU A 115 16.14 -14.79 13.57
N ASN A 116 14.91 -14.28 13.44
CA ASN A 116 14.26 -13.59 14.54
C ASN A 116 14.04 -14.53 15.74
N THR A 117 13.70 -15.79 15.49
CA THR A 117 13.54 -16.79 16.55
C THR A 117 14.86 -17.10 17.24
N GLU A 118 15.92 -17.36 16.46
CA GLU A 118 17.27 -17.65 16.99
C GLU A 118 17.87 -16.43 17.72
N SER A 119 17.57 -15.20 17.28
CA SER A 119 18.05 -13.98 17.95
C SER A 119 17.52 -13.79 19.39
N LEU A 120 16.41 -14.48 19.73
CA LEU A 120 15.83 -14.48 21.08
C LEU A 120 16.44 -15.54 21.99
N ASN A 121 17.36 -16.36 21.49
CA ASN A 121 17.99 -17.42 22.27
C ASN A 121 18.91 -16.83 23.36
N GLU A 122 18.51 -16.97 24.62
CA GLU A 122 19.26 -16.45 25.77
C GLU A 122 20.62 -17.13 25.96
N PHE A 123 20.78 -18.36 25.46
CA PHE A 123 22.02 -19.13 25.57
C PHE A 123 23.08 -18.76 24.53
N PHE A 124 22.76 -17.85 23.60
CA PHE A 124 23.72 -17.35 22.62
C PHE A 124 24.74 -16.43 23.25
N GLN A 125 26.00 -16.67 22.87
CA GLN A 125 27.11 -15.79 23.19
C GLN A 125 27.10 -14.56 22.27
N ASP A 126 27.83 -13.52 22.63
CA ASP A 126 27.78 -12.23 21.93
C ASP A 126 28.11 -12.34 20.44
N PHE A 127 29.04 -13.21 20.05
CA PHE A 127 29.38 -13.42 18.65
C PHE A 127 28.28 -14.11 17.84
N GLU A 128 27.47 -14.99 18.45
CA GLU A 128 26.30 -15.60 17.79
C GLU A 128 25.19 -14.57 17.60
N LYS A 129 24.95 -13.74 18.62
CA LYS A 129 23.97 -12.64 18.54
C LYS A 129 24.37 -11.63 17.48
N HIS A 130 25.65 -11.28 17.40
CA HIS A 130 26.17 -10.41 16.34
C HIS A 130 25.98 -11.04 14.96
N MET A 131 26.35 -12.31 14.78
CA MET A 131 26.11 -13.03 13.53
C MET A 131 24.62 -13.06 13.14
N CYS A 132 23.69 -13.24 14.08
CA CYS A 132 22.26 -13.15 13.78
C CYS A 132 21.86 -11.77 13.21
N LEU A 133 22.44 -10.68 13.74
CA LEU A 133 22.18 -9.33 13.23
C LEU A 133 22.72 -9.16 11.81
N ASP A 134 23.95 -9.61 11.55
CA ASP A 134 24.57 -9.53 10.22
C ASP A 134 23.85 -10.42 9.20
N LEU A 135 23.50 -11.65 9.56
CA LEU A 135 22.70 -12.54 8.71
C LEU A 135 21.33 -11.94 8.39
N ARG A 136 20.67 -11.30 9.35
CA ARG A 136 19.39 -10.64 9.12
C ARG A 136 19.54 -9.51 8.11
N GLU A 137 20.61 -8.74 8.19
CA GLU A 137 20.92 -7.70 7.22
C GLU A 137 21.16 -8.29 5.81
N LEU A 138 21.92 -9.38 5.71
CA LEU A 138 22.18 -10.06 4.44
C LEU A 138 20.91 -10.67 3.82
N VAL A 139 20.03 -11.26 4.65
CA VAL A 139 18.75 -11.80 4.19
C VAL A 139 17.83 -10.68 3.69
N LEU A 140 17.73 -9.56 4.42
CA LEU A 140 16.97 -8.39 3.97
C LEU A 140 17.53 -7.80 2.68
N SER A 141 18.86 -7.72 2.55
CA SER A 141 19.52 -7.32 1.30
C SER A 141 19.09 -8.19 0.13
N ASN A 142 19.13 -9.52 0.28
CA ASN A 142 18.70 -10.45 -0.77
C ASN A 142 17.19 -10.33 -1.08
N VAL A 143 16.34 -10.09 -0.08
CA VAL A 143 14.90 -9.80 -0.28
C VAL A 143 14.72 -8.54 -1.14
N VAL A 144 15.46 -7.47 -0.84
CA VAL A 144 15.38 -6.20 -1.60
C VAL A 144 15.89 -6.39 -3.03
N ILE A 145 17.01 -7.09 -3.23
CA ILE A 145 17.56 -7.43 -4.55
C ILE A 145 16.55 -8.26 -5.37
N LEU A 146 15.90 -9.24 -4.74
CA LEU A 146 14.87 -10.08 -5.36
C LEU A 146 13.63 -9.27 -5.75
N LEU A 147 13.13 -8.41 -4.86
CA LEU A 147 11.97 -7.55 -5.11
C LEU A 147 12.23 -6.45 -6.15
N ARG A 148 13.48 -5.98 -6.27
CA ARG A 148 13.89 -5.03 -7.32
C ARG A 148 14.02 -5.71 -8.69
N GLY A 149 14.32 -6.99 -8.71
CA GLY A 149 14.45 -7.79 -9.93
C GLY A 149 15.90 -8.00 -10.38
N TYR A 150 16.88 -7.83 -9.50
CA TYR A 150 18.29 -8.02 -9.83
C TYR A 150 18.75 -9.49 -9.87
N TYR A 151 17.81 -10.43 -9.76
CA TYR A 151 18.02 -11.86 -9.98
C TYR A 151 17.77 -12.29 -11.44
N GLU A 152 17.49 -11.37 -12.36
CA GLU A 152 17.37 -11.71 -13.78
C GLU A 152 18.68 -12.29 -14.34
N PRO A 153 18.63 -13.33 -15.22
CA PRO A 153 17.44 -13.94 -15.81
C PRO A 153 16.82 -15.09 -14.98
N PHE A 154 17.34 -15.39 -13.79
CA PHE A 154 16.91 -16.53 -12.97
C PHE A 154 15.51 -16.35 -12.40
N MET A 155 15.13 -15.13 -12.00
CA MET A 155 13.84 -14.82 -11.40
C MET A 155 13.27 -13.52 -11.97
N SER A 156 11.95 -13.44 -12.16
CA SER A 156 11.29 -12.20 -12.58
C SER A 156 10.92 -11.33 -11.38
N GLY A 157 11.51 -10.13 -11.27
CA GLY A 157 11.14 -9.16 -10.22
C GLY A 157 9.65 -8.78 -10.23
N LYS A 158 8.99 -8.79 -11.41
CA LYS A 158 7.53 -8.58 -11.52
C LYS A 158 6.76 -9.68 -10.78
N LEU A 159 7.10 -10.94 -11.00
CA LEU A 159 6.44 -12.07 -10.36
C LEU A 159 6.71 -12.10 -8.85
N VAL A 160 7.92 -11.77 -8.40
CA VAL A 160 8.23 -11.64 -6.96
C VAL A 160 7.34 -10.58 -6.31
N ARG A 161 7.19 -9.40 -6.92
CA ARG A 161 6.28 -8.35 -6.40
C ARG A 161 4.82 -8.79 -6.41
N SER A 162 4.36 -9.51 -7.44
CA SER A 162 3.01 -10.10 -7.45
C SER A 162 2.83 -11.18 -6.37
N SER A 163 3.88 -11.95 -6.04
CA SER A 163 3.86 -12.90 -4.93
C SER A 163 3.72 -12.17 -3.59
N LEU A 164 4.48 -11.08 -3.37
CA LEU A 164 4.34 -10.23 -2.19
C LEU A 164 2.91 -9.70 -2.06
N VAL A 165 2.32 -9.22 -3.15
CA VAL A 165 0.91 -8.75 -3.16
C VAL A 165 -0.06 -9.88 -2.83
N ARG A 166 0.15 -11.09 -3.36
CA ARG A 166 -0.67 -12.26 -3.00
C ARG A 166 -0.58 -12.59 -1.51
N LEU A 167 0.60 -12.51 -0.93
CA LEU A 167 0.82 -12.73 0.51
C LEU A 167 0.19 -11.62 1.37
N LEU A 168 0.23 -10.36 0.92
CA LEU A 168 -0.46 -9.23 1.57
C LEU A 168 -1.97 -9.46 1.60
N TYR A 169 -2.57 -9.85 0.47
CA TYR A 169 -4.00 -10.16 0.41
C TYR A 169 -4.40 -11.34 1.31
N SER A 170 -3.52 -12.33 1.44
CA SER A 170 -3.74 -13.48 2.34
C SER A 170 -3.36 -13.20 3.80
N ASN A 171 -2.89 -11.99 4.12
CA ASN A 171 -2.41 -11.60 5.45
C ASN A 171 -1.31 -12.54 6.00
N LEU A 172 -0.42 -13.00 5.12
CA LEU A 172 0.68 -13.92 5.44
C LEU A 172 2.03 -13.21 5.64
N VAL A 173 2.07 -11.89 5.45
CA VAL A 173 3.27 -11.07 5.67
C VAL A 173 3.16 -10.38 7.02
N SER A 174 4.14 -10.59 7.90
CA SER A 174 4.17 -9.88 9.19
C SER A 174 4.49 -8.40 9.02
N ASP A 175 3.85 -7.55 9.82
CA ASP A 175 4.10 -6.09 9.81
C ASP A 175 5.56 -5.75 10.11
N ARG A 176 6.23 -6.54 10.96
CA ARG A 176 7.65 -6.38 11.27
C ARG A 176 8.53 -6.61 10.04
N PHE A 177 8.27 -7.67 9.27
CA PHE A 177 9.03 -7.94 8.05
C PHE A 177 8.86 -6.83 7.01
N LEU A 178 7.62 -6.35 6.79
CA LEU A 178 7.38 -5.21 5.90
C LEU A 178 8.09 -3.94 6.38
N SER A 179 8.01 -3.66 7.68
CA SER A 179 8.67 -2.50 8.28
C SER A 179 10.19 -2.58 8.11
N ASP A 180 10.79 -3.76 8.31
CA ASP A 180 12.22 -3.96 8.15
C ASP A 180 12.67 -3.84 6.68
N ILE A 181 11.85 -4.29 5.70
CA ILE A 181 12.12 -4.06 4.28
C ILE A 181 12.11 -2.55 3.96
N VAL A 182 11.07 -1.83 4.40
CA VAL A 182 10.97 -0.38 4.15
C VAL A 182 12.11 0.37 4.84
N ALA A 183 12.50 -0.04 6.05
CA ALA A 183 13.67 0.50 6.75
C ALA A 183 14.97 0.26 5.99
N PHE A 184 15.18 -0.97 5.50
CA PHE A 184 16.34 -1.28 4.69
C PHE A 184 16.41 -0.43 3.40
N CYS A 185 15.27 -0.20 2.74
CA CYS A 185 15.19 0.60 1.52
C CYS A 185 15.38 2.10 1.74
N THR A 186 15.16 2.60 2.96
CA THR A 186 15.25 4.04 3.29
C THR A 186 16.58 4.43 3.94
N ASP A 187 17.33 3.44 4.43
CA ASP A 187 18.67 3.63 4.97
C ASP A 187 19.68 3.86 3.84
N ARG A 188 20.15 5.11 3.71
CA ARG A 188 21.11 5.55 2.68
C ARG A 188 22.49 4.88 2.78
N ASN A 189 22.83 4.27 3.91
CA ASN A 189 24.09 3.53 4.04
C ASN A 189 23.98 2.12 3.46
N ARG A 190 22.75 1.60 3.30
CA ARG A 190 22.49 0.21 2.91
C ARG A 190 21.91 0.10 1.50
N SER A 191 21.10 1.05 1.10
CA SER A 191 20.40 1.07 -0.19
C SER A 191 20.57 2.41 -0.89
N ASP A 192 20.49 2.38 -2.23
CA ASP A 192 20.36 3.60 -3.02
C ASP A 192 18.97 4.23 -2.87
N GLU A 193 18.85 5.50 -3.30
CA GLU A 193 17.62 6.29 -3.15
C GLU A 193 16.42 5.74 -3.94
N ASN A 194 16.66 4.88 -4.94
CA ASN A 194 15.61 4.33 -5.80
C ASN A 194 15.02 3.03 -5.26
N ALA A 195 15.70 2.33 -4.34
CA ALA A 195 15.30 1.02 -3.85
C ALA A 195 13.83 0.94 -3.40
N LEU A 196 13.38 1.92 -2.61
CA LEU A 196 11.99 1.97 -2.14
C LEU A 196 11.02 2.14 -3.32
N SER A 197 11.35 3.04 -4.25
CA SER A 197 10.49 3.36 -5.39
C SER A 197 10.38 2.21 -6.39
N GLU A 198 11.46 1.50 -6.68
CA GLU A 198 11.50 0.36 -7.61
C GLU A 198 10.69 -0.83 -7.11
N ILE A 199 10.61 -1.03 -5.80
CA ILE A 199 9.80 -2.10 -5.19
C ILE A 199 8.33 -1.68 -5.11
N PHE A 200 8.05 -0.53 -4.50
CA PHE A 200 6.69 -0.18 -4.07
C PHE A 200 5.89 0.60 -5.12
N ASN A 201 6.51 1.35 -6.04
CA ASN A 201 5.72 2.00 -7.10
C ASN A 201 4.98 1.01 -8.01
N PRO A 202 5.58 -0.09 -8.48
CA PRO A 202 4.86 -1.10 -9.25
C PRO A 202 3.70 -1.71 -8.47
N ILE A 203 3.89 -1.97 -7.17
CA ILE A 203 2.83 -2.50 -6.30
C ILE A 203 1.68 -1.49 -6.20
N LEU A 204 1.99 -0.22 -5.90
CA LEU A 204 1.00 0.85 -5.81
C LEU A 204 0.25 1.06 -7.14
N THR A 205 0.96 1.06 -8.27
CA THR A 205 0.38 1.14 -9.61
C THR A 205 -0.57 -0.02 -9.86
N GLN A 206 -0.16 -1.25 -9.55
CA GLN A 206 -1.02 -2.42 -9.68
C GLN A 206 -2.31 -2.30 -8.85
N GLN A 207 -2.24 -1.83 -7.60
CA GLN A 207 -3.44 -1.62 -6.77
C GLN A 207 -4.40 -0.61 -7.42
N ARG A 208 -3.87 0.50 -7.93
CA ARG A 208 -4.65 1.54 -8.60
C ARG A 208 -5.30 1.01 -9.87
N ASP A 209 -4.54 0.33 -10.71
CA ASP A 209 -5.01 -0.17 -12.00
C ASP A 209 -6.07 -1.25 -11.80
N SER A 210 -5.90 -2.15 -10.83
CA SER A 210 -6.94 -3.09 -10.42
C SER A 210 -8.22 -2.39 -10.00
N MET A 211 -8.11 -1.29 -9.25
CA MET A 211 -9.25 -0.52 -8.72
C MET A 211 -10.08 0.15 -9.82
N ILE A 212 -9.46 0.55 -10.94
CA ILE A 212 -10.16 1.21 -12.07
C ILE A 212 -11.30 0.35 -12.62
N TYR A 213 -11.12 -0.97 -12.62
CA TYR A 213 -12.09 -1.93 -13.17
C TYR A 213 -13.11 -2.43 -12.14
N GLN A 214 -13.06 -1.95 -10.89
CA GLN A 214 -13.95 -2.41 -9.83
C GLN A 214 -15.25 -1.63 -9.79
N HIS A 215 -16.36 -2.35 -9.70
CA HIS A 215 -17.70 -1.77 -9.60
C HIS A 215 -18.50 -2.48 -8.52
N MET A 216 -19.10 -1.70 -7.61
CA MET A 216 -19.90 -2.26 -6.50
C MET A 216 -21.07 -3.14 -6.98
N MET A 217 -21.57 -2.89 -8.19
CA MET A 217 -22.65 -3.63 -8.83
C MET A 217 -22.29 -5.08 -9.21
N THR A 218 -21.01 -5.42 -9.32
CA THR A 218 -20.57 -6.80 -9.60
C THR A 218 -20.58 -7.69 -8.36
N ASN A 219 -20.84 -7.13 -7.17
CA ASN A 219 -20.91 -7.83 -5.89
C ASN A 219 -19.62 -8.59 -5.52
N ARG A 220 -18.46 -8.08 -5.94
CA ARG A 220 -17.11 -8.63 -5.65
C ARG A 220 -16.37 -7.83 -4.56
N ASP A 221 -17.11 -7.28 -3.60
CA ASP A 221 -16.61 -6.38 -2.55
C ASP A 221 -15.48 -6.97 -1.71
N ASP A 222 -15.47 -8.29 -1.50
CA ASP A 222 -14.41 -8.95 -0.72
C ASP A 222 -13.05 -8.81 -1.40
N CYS A 223 -13.00 -8.88 -2.74
CA CYS A 223 -11.77 -8.66 -3.49
C CYS A 223 -11.34 -7.19 -3.46
N VAL A 224 -12.29 -6.27 -3.56
CA VAL A 224 -12.02 -4.82 -3.45
C VAL A 224 -11.48 -4.47 -2.06
N HIS A 225 -11.99 -5.12 -1.01
CA HIS A 225 -11.51 -4.95 0.34
C HIS A 225 -10.01 -5.28 0.49
N LEU A 226 -9.49 -6.26 -0.27
CA LEU A 226 -8.07 -6.60 -0.30
C LEU A 226 -7.21 -5.44 -0.81
N LEU A 227 -7.66 -4.74 -1.86
CA LEU A 227 -6.96 -3.57 -2.43
C LEU A 227 -6.80 -2.45 -1.39
N PHE A 228 -7.90 -2.11 -0.72
CA PHE A 228 -7.88 -1.10 0.35
C PHE A 228 -6.97 -1.53 1.51
N ARG A 229 -7.08 -2.78 1.97
CA ARG A 229 -6.26 -3.28 3.09
C ARG A 229 -4.78 -3.28 2.78
N ALA A 230 -4.38 -3.68 1.57
CA ALA A 230 -2.98 -3.66 1.16
C ALA A 230 -2.41 -2.23 1.21
N ILE A 231 -3.12 -1.24 0.65
CA ILE A 231 -2.69 0.16 0.70
C ILE A 231 -2.64 0.68 2.14
N ILE A 232 -3.65 0.39 2.96
CA ILE A 232 -3.68 0.80 4.36
C ILE A 232 -2.50 0.21 5.12
N GLN A 233 -2.23 -1.09 4.97
CA GLN A 233 -1.12 -1.76 5.62
C GLN A 233 0.22 -1.12 5.24
N LEU A 234 0.45 -0.87 3.94
CA LEU A 234 1.68 -0.24 3.46
C LEU A 234 1.84 1.21 3.95
N LEU A 235 0.76 2.02 3.92
CA LEU A 235 0.76 3.38 4.47
C LEU A 235 0.87 3.41 6.00
N SER A 236 0.54 2.32 6.67
CA SER A 236 0.57 2.24 8.13
C SER A 236 2.00 2.15 8.69
N ILE A 237 2.97 1.70 7.87
CA ILE A 237 4.38 1.50 8.22
C ILE A 237 5.02 2.82 8.64
N ARG A 238 5.74 2.79 9.76
CA ARG A 238 6.43 3.95 10.35
C ARG A 238 7.89 3.63 10.58
N ILE A 239 8.73 4.63 10.35
CA ILE A 239 10.18 4.58 10.60
C ILE A 239 10.56 5.80 11.43
N ASP A 240 11.54 5.63 12.32
CA ASP A 240 12.25 6.67 13.09
C ASP A 240 11.46 7.96 13.34
N GLY A 241 10.69 8.01 14.42
CA GLY A 241 10.03 9.26 14.83
C GLY A 241 8.77 9.61 14.05
N ASN A 242 8.05 8.60 13.52
CA ASN A 242 6.73 8.69 12.87
C ASN A 242 6.74 9.11 11.39
N ILE A 243 7.87 8.97 10.71
CA ILE A 243 7.96 9.11 9.25
C ILE A 243 7.23 7.94 8.60
N ARG A 244 6.46 8.19 7.53
CA ARG A 244 5.79 7.14 6.73
C ARG A 244 6.35 7.15 5.30
N PRO A 245 7.43 6.41 5.02
CA PRO A 245 8.08 6.48 3.72
C PRO A 245 7.17 6.12 2.55
N ILE A 246 6.25 5.17 2.73
CA ILE A 246 5.28 4.81 1.68
C ILE A 246 4.25 5.93 1.44
N ALA A 247 3.88 6.69 2.47
CA ALA A 247 3.01 7.85 2.30
C ALA A 247 3.72 8.95 1.50
N ASP A 248 4.99 9.20 1.79
CA ASP A 248 5.83 10.15 1.04
C ASP A 248 6.02 9.70 -0.41
N LEU A 249 6.34 8.42 -0.60
CA LEU A 249 6.43 7.83 -1.93
C LEU A 249 5.11 8.02 -2.70
N MET A 250 3.96 7.67 -2.11
CA MET A 250 2.66 7.80 -2.77
C MET A 250 2.36 9.22 -3.22
N VAL A 251 2.56 10.23 -2.36
CA VAL A 251 2.24 11.62 -2.74
C VAL A 251 3.26 12.26 -3.69
N SER A 252 4.44 11.67 -3.82
CA SER A 252 5.49 12.11 -4.75
C SER A 252 5.28 11.63 -6.18
N ARG A 253 4.41 10.64 -6.39
CA ARG A 253 4.12 10.10 -7.71
C ARG A 253 3.44 11.14 -8.60
N SER A 254 3.75 11.11 -9.90
CA SER A 254 3.16 12.00 -10.91
C SER A 254 1.65 11.80 -11.08
N ASP A 255 1.14 10.60 -10.77
CA ASP A 255 -0.29 10.28 -10.82
C ASP A 255 -1.03 10.62 -9.52
N PHE A 256 -0.38 11.10 -8.45
CA PHE A 256 -1.10 11.45 -7.21
C PHE A 256 -1.96 12.71 -7.39
N LEU A 257 -1.36 13.78 -7.90
CA LEU A 257 -2.03 15.01 -8.29
C LEU A 257 -1.58 15.36 -9.72
N PRO A 258 -2.21 14.74 -10.74
CA PRO A 258 -1.79 14.89 -12.12
C PRO A 258 -2.09 16.30 -12.65
N GLU A 259 -1.31 16.72 -13.65
CA GLU A 259 -1.64 17.90 -14.45
C GLU A 259 -2.86 17.59 -15.33
N LEU A 260 -3.83 18.51 -15.34
CA LEU A 260 -5.07 18.37 -16.10
C LEU A 260 -4.95 19.14 -17.40
N ILE A 261 -5.32 18.51 -18.52
CA ILE A 261 -5.03 19.02 -19.86
C ILE A 261 -6.29 19.29 -20.70
N THR A 262 -7.46 18.80 -20.29
CA THR A 262 -8.73 19.10 -20.99
C THR A 262 -9.66 19.99 -20.19
N SER A 263 -10.82 20.30 -20.78
CA SER A 263 -11.90 21.06 -20.17
C SER A 263 -12.78 20.24 -19.21
N ILE A 264 -12.64 18.91 -19.16
CA ILE A 264 -13.41 18.02 -18.27
C ILE A 264 -12.68 17.77 -16.94
N THR A 265 -12.14 18.84 -16.34
CA THR A 265 -11.19 18.78 -15.22
C THR A 265 -11.67 17.95 -14.02
N GLY A 266 -12.99 17.93 -13.74
CA GLY A 266 -13.54 17.13 -12.66
C GLY A 266 -13.51 15.62 -12.95
N ARG A 267 -13.78 15.21 -14.19
CA ARG A 267 -13.64 13.81 -14.63
C ARG A 267 -12.18 13.40 -14.70
N GLU A 268 -11.32 14.27 -15.23
CA GLU A 268 -9.88 13.98 -15.33
C GLU A 268 -9.25 13.71 -13.96
N ILE A 269 -9.45 14.61 -12.99
CA ILE A 269 -8.86 14.39 -11.66
C ILE A 269 -9.42 13.12 -10.99
N ALA A 270 -10.68 12.78 -11.21
CA ALA A 270 -11.29 11.58 -10.64
C ALA A 270 -10.77 10.27 -11.30
N HIS A 271 -10.34 10.30 -12.55
CA HIS A 271 -9.86 9.12 -13.28
C HIS A 271 -8.34 9.00 -13.35
N LEU A 272 -7.63 10.12 -13.45
CA LEU A 272 -6.17 10.14 -13.61
C LEU A 272 -5.43 10.12 -12.28
N SER A 273 -6.04 10.63 -11.20
CA SER A 273 -5.36 10.62 -9.90
C SER A 273 -5.22 9.20 -9.32
N TYR A 274 -4.27 9.02 -8.41
CA TYR A 274 -4.02 7.75 -7.74
C TYR A 274 -5.21 7.31 -6.88
N LEU A 275 -5.70 8.24 -6.04
CA LEU A 275 -6.84 7.98 -5.14
C LEU A 275 -8.20 8.07 -5.84
N GLY A 276 -8.22 8.46 -7.12
CA GLY A 276 -9.40 8.66 -7.94
C GLY A 276 -10.36 7.46 -7.95
N PRO A 277 -9.88 6.29 -8.44
CA PRO A 277 -10.67 5.05 -8.47
C PRO A 277 -11.17 4.60 -7.09
N PHE A 278 -10.38 4.79 -6.04
CA PHE A 278 -10.77 4.42 -4.67
C PHE A 278 -11.93 5.28 -4.15
N LEU A 279 -11.88 6.59 -4.40
CA LEU A 279 -12.97 7.51 -4.07
C LEU A 279 -14.20 7.29 -4.94
N ALA A 280 -14.03 6.83 -6.19
CA ALA A 280 -15.13 6.57 -7.11
C ALA A 280 -15.91 5.29 -6.80
N TYR A 281 -15.38 4.40 -5.96
CA TYR A 281 -16.03 3.13 -5.64
C TYR A 281 -17.26 3.31 -4.75
N GLY A 282 -18.40 2.84 -5.25
CA GLY A 282 -19.66 2.89 -4.55
C GLY A 282 -20.83 2.67 -5.49
N ILE A 283 -22.03 2.97 -5.00
CA ILE A 283 -23.25 2.91 -5.81
C ILE A 283 -23.20 4.06 -6.81
N PRO A 284 -23.28 3.81 -8.12
CA PRO A 284 -23.33 4.87 -9.12
C PRO A 284 -24.59 5.72 -8.91
N CYS A 285 -24.41 7.01 -8.67
CA CYS A 285 -25.50 7.97 -8.50
C CYS A 285 -25.73 8.87 -9.72
N ASP A 286 -25.07 8.58 -10.85
CA ASP A 286 -25.20 9.33 -12.11
C ASP A 286 -26.40 8.78 -12.94
N GLU A 287 -27.12 9.64 -13.69
CA GLU A 287 -28.38 9.31 -14.40
C GLU A 287 -28.28 8.17 -15.44
N PHE A 288 -27.06 7.76 -15.83
CA PHE A 288 -26.82 6.65 -16.77
C PHE A 288 -26.75 5.27 -16.09
N VAL A 289 -27.53 5.05 -15.02
CA VAL A 289 -27.73 3.68 -14.53
C VAL A 289 -28.67 2.93 -15.50
N SER A 290 -28.03 2.46 -16.57
CA SER A 290 -28.48 1.48 -17.56
C SER A 290 -29.07 0.21 -16.89
N PRO A 291 -29.71 -0.74 -17.61
CA PRO A 291 -30.64 -1.78 -17.12
C PRO A 291 -30.02 -2.86 -16.21
N MET A 292 -28.87 -2.60 -15.60
CA MET A 292 -28.42 -3.30 -14.39
C MET A 292 -29.13 -2.79 -13.14
N ALA A 293 -29.53 -1.51 -13.06
CA ALA A 293 -30.43 -1.06 -11.99
C ALA A 293 -31.73 -1.89 -11.96
N SER A 294 -32.28 -2.25 -13.13
CA SER A 294 -33.48 -3.09 -13.16
C SER A 294 -33.24 -4.51 -12.62
N LYS A 295 -32.03 -5.09 -12.63
CA LYS A 295 -31.77 -6.34 -11.87
C LYS A 295 -31.79 -6.13 -10.34
N PHE A 296 -31.65 -4.88 -9.90
CA PHE A 296 -31.68 -4.48 -8.49
C PHE A 296 -33.03 -3.86 -8.08
N PHE A 297 -33.90 -3.51 -9.02
CA PHE A 297 -35.23 -2.93 -8.75
C PHE A 297 -36.41 -3.70 -9.38
N ALA A 298 -36.17 -4.66 -10.28
CA ALA A 298 -37.22 -5.51 -10.86
C ALA A 298 -37.47 -6.70 -9.93
N VAL A 299 -38.39 -6.50 -9.00
CA VAL A 299 -39.28 -7.59 -8.62
C VAL A 299 -40.31 -7.71 -9.73
N THR A 300 -40.28 -8.80 -10.51
CA THR A 300 -41.25 -9.07 -11.58
C THR A 300 -42.63 -9.49 -11.07
N GLU A 301 -42.78 -9.67 -9.75
CA GLU A 301 -44.06 -9.83 -9.08
C GLU A 301 -44.15 -8.80 -7.96
N SER A 302 -45.21 -7.99 -7.91
CA SER A 302 -45.46 -7.09 -6.78
C SER A 302 -45.44 -7.91 -5.48
N PRO A 303 -44.48 -7.69 -4.56
CA PRO A 303 -44.55 -8.34 -3.26
C PRO A 303 -45.81 -7.81 -2.58
N LYS A 304 -46.65 -8.68 -2.02
CA LYS A 304 -47.79 -8.29 -1.19
C LYS A 304 -47.35 -7.15 -0.26
N ASP A 305 -48.10 -6.04 -0.25
CA ASP A 305 -47.69 -4.67 0.14
C ASP A 305 -47.01 -4.44 1.53
N GLY A 306 -46.67 -5.49 2.30
CA GLY A 306 -45.84 -5.40 3.51
C GLY A 306 -44.43 -6.00 3.38
N VAL A 307 -44.21 -6.91 2.42
CA VAL A 307 -42.94 -7.65 2.29
C VAL A 307 -41.92 -6.86 1.45
N SER A 308 -42.38 -6.11 0.44
CA SER A 308 -41.54 -5.27 -0.43
C SER A 308 -40.76 -4.22 0.36
N MET A 309 -41.45 -3.49 1.24
CA MET A 309 -40.84 -2.45 2.08
C MET A 309 -39.81 -3.01 3.06
N MET A 310 -40.03 -4.23 3.57
CA MET A 310 -39.07 -4.91 4.44
C MET A 310 -37.81 -5.29 3.65
N TYR A 311 -37.93 -5.93 2.49
CA TYR A 311 -36.77 -6.26 1.65
C TYR A 311 -36.02 -5.02 1.14
N GLU A 312 -36.73 -3.96 0.76
CA GLU A 312 -36.10 -2.72 0.31
C GLU A 312 -35.35 -2.01 1.44
N SER A 313 -35.90 -1.98 2.66
CA SER A 313 -35.22 -1.41 3.83
C SER A 313 -34.00 -2.24 4.26
N TYR A 314 -34.06 -3.58 4.19
CA TYR A 314 -32.91 -4.44 4.42
C TYR A 314 -31.83 -4.26 3.36
N ARG A 315 -32.21 -4.21 2.09
CA ARG A 315 -31.30 -3.98 0.97
C ARG A 315 -30.59 -2.63 1.10
N ARG A 316 -31.35 -1.56 1.37
CA ARG A 316 -30.82 -0.21 1.59
C ARG A 316 -29.91 -0.15 2.81
N ARG A 317 -30.23 -0.87 3.89
CA ARG A 317 -29.38 -0.96 5.08
C ARG A 317 -28.09 -1.73 4.80
N PHE A 318 -28.17 -2.81 4.04
CA PHE A 318 -27.01 -3.61 3.62
C PHE A 318 -26.09 -2.81 2.70
N GLU A 319 -26.66 -2.15 1.69
CA GLU A 319 -25.96 -1.25 0.78
C GLU A 319 -25.33 -0.06 1.51
N THR A 320 -26.04 0.58 2.45
CA THR A 320 -25.49 1.64 3.31
C THR A 320 -24.32 1.12 4.16
N THR A 321 -24.43 -0.08 4.73
CA THR A 321 -23.35 -0.67 5.55
C THR A 321 -22.13 -1.01 4.69
N ARG A 322 -22.34 -1.50 3.46
CA ARG A 322 -21.28 -1.78 2.49
C ARG A 322 -20.57 -0.48 2.08
N VAL A 323 -21.32 0.55 1.69
CA VAL A 323 -20.75 1.87 1.33
C VAL A 323 -19.98 2.46 2.52
N ALA A 324 -20.55 2.42 3.73
CA ALA A 324 -19.90 2.92 4.94
C ALA A 324 -18.57 2.20 5.25
N LYS A 325 -18.48 0.88 4.98
CA LYS A 325 -17.24 0.12 5.13
C LYS A 325 -16.13 0.68 4.22
N PHE A 326 -16.41 0.91 2.94
CA PHE A 326 -15.41 1.46 2.01
C PHE A 326 -15.07 2.91 2.29
N GLN A 327 -16.04 3.71 2.75
CA GLN A 327 -15.78 5.07 3.22
C GLN A 327 -14.82 5.09 4.41
N SER A 328 -15.00 4.18 5.37
CA SER A 328 -14.08 4.03 6.52
C SER A 328 -12.67 3.60 6.09
N LEU A 329 -12.56 2.71 5.10
CA LEU A 329 -11.25 2.31 4.55
C LEU A 329 -10.59 3.47 3.80
N MET A 330 -11.34 4.21 3.01
CA MET A 330 -10.85 5.41 2.33
C MET A 330 -10.41 6.48 3.34
N HIS A 331 -11.17 6.67 4.43
CA HIS A 331 -10.79 7.54 5.52
C HIS A 331 -9.44 7.12 6.13
N GLN A 332 -9.21 5.82 6.38
CA GLN A 332 -7.92 5.34 6.89
C GLN A 332 -6.76 5.67 5.96
N ILE A 333 -6.92 5.50 4.64
CA ILE A 333 -5.92 5.89 3.65
C ILE A 333 -5.59 7.39 3.76
N VAL A 334 -6.60 8.26 3.69
CA VAL A 334 -6.40 9.72 3.78
C VAL A 334 -5.83 10.12 5.13
N HIS A 335 -6.27 9.49 6.22
CA HIS A 335 -5.76 9.73 7.56
C HIS A 335 -4.27 9.39 7.66
N HIS A 336 -3.80 8.27 7.10
CA HIS A 336 -2.37 7.95 7.10
C HIS A 336 -1.54 8.99 6.34
N LEU A 337 -2.04 9.48 5.20
CA LEU A 337 -1.38 10.54 4.42
C LEU A 337 -1.34 11.89 5.17
N LEU A 338 -2.38 12.23 5.93
CA LEU A 338 -2.45 13.45 6.73
C LEU A 338 -1.70 13.34 8.06
N ALA A 339 -1.58 12.14 8.63
CA ALA A 339 -0.87 11.91 9.88
C ALA A 339 0.64 12.13 9.73
N ASN A 340 1.20 11.87 8.55
CA ASN A 340 2.61 12.09 8.23
C ASN A 340 2.86 13.53 7.77
N SER A 341 3.84 14.20 8.37
CA SER A 341 4.07 15.64 8.17
C SER A 341 4.53 15.98 6.75
N SER A 342 5.40 15.16 6.17
CA SER A 342 5.93 15.33 4.82
C SER A 342 4.86 15.14 3.74
N SER A 343 3.96 14.17 3.90
CA SER A 343 2.89 13.91 2.92
C SER A 343 1.64 14.78 3.09
N ARG A 344 1.41 15.34 4.29
CA ARG A 344 0.20 16.10 4.63
C ARG A 344 -0.08 17.26 3.66
N GLY A 345 0.95 18.04 3.33
CA GLY A 345 0.80 19.21 2.47
C GLY A 345 0.24 18.84 1.10
N ARG A 346 0.86 17.86 0.43
CA ARG A 346 0.43 17.36 -0.88
C ARG A 346 -0.95 16.72 -0.86
N CYS A 347 -1.28 15.97 0.19
CA CYS A 347 -2.62 15.40 0.35
C CYS A 347 -3.70 16.49 0.48
N LEU A 348 -3.44 17.56 1.25
CA LEU A 348 -4.36 18.70 1.34
C LEU A 348 -4.48 19.47 0.03
N ASP A 349 -3.39 19.58 -0.74
CA ASP A 349 -3.43 20.20 -2.08
C ASP A 349 -4.27 19.38 -3.05
N TYR A 350 -4.19 18.05 -3.00
CA TYR A 350 -5.03 17.14 -3.78
C TYR A 350 -6.52 17.32 -3.45
N ILE A 351 -6.88 17.36 -2.16
CA ILE A 351 -8.26 17.61 -1.73
C ILE A 351 -8.75 18.99 -2.22
N ALA A 352 -7.92 20.02 -2.10
CA ALA A 352 -8.24 21.36 -2.57
C ALA A 352 -8.43 21.42 -4.09
N ALA A 353 -7.59 20.69 -4.84
CA ALA A 353 -7.72 20.57 -6.30
C ALA A 353 -9.05 19.91 -6.69
N ILE A 354 -9.45 18.82 -6.01
CA ILE A 354 -10.75 18.18 -6.25
C ILE A 354 -11.90 19.18 -6.06
N ILE A 355 -11.89 19.94 -4.95
CA ILE A 355 -12.92 20.94 -4.64
C ILE A 355 -12.96 22.01 -5.74
N LYS A 356 -11.79 22.55 -6.11
CA LYS A 356 -11.66 23.58 -7.15
C LYS A 356 -12.20 23.11 -8.49
N TYR A 357 -11.78 21.94 -8.97
CA TYR A 357 -12.21 21.42 -10.28
C TYR A 357 -13.66 20.96 -10.33
N ASN A 358 -14.33 20.85 -9.17
CA ASN A 358 -15.74 20.50 -9.07
C ASN A 358 -16.63 21.64 -8.56
N GLU A 359 -16.11 22.87 -8.45
CA GLU A 359 -16.86 24.00 -7.87
C GLU A 359 -18.14 24.34 -8.67
N ARG A 360 -18.14 24.09 -9.98
CA ARG A 360 -19.30 24.36 -10.86
C ARG A 360 -20.50 23.48 -10.54
N ARG A 361 -20.33 22.44 -9.71
CA ARG A 361 -21.43 21.57 -9.25
C ARG A 361 -22.52 22.34 -8.52
N SER A 362 -22.21 23.48 -7.90
CA SER A 362 -23.20 24.30 -7.18
C SER A 362 -24.03 25.21 -8.09
N GLN A 363 -23.81 25.20 -9.40
CA GLN A 363 -24.54 26.05 -10.36
C GLN A 363 -25.90 25.45 -10.69
N MET A 364 -26.89 26.32 -10.98
CA MET A 364 -28.27 25.90 -11.32
C MET A 364 -28.34 24.99 -12.56
N ARG A 365 -27.39 25.13 -13.50
CA ARG A 365 -27.27 24.30 -14.72
C ARG A 365 -25.83 23.80 -14.86
N ALA A 366 -25.37 23.04 -13.88
CA ALA A 366 -24.05 22.42 -13.94
C ALA A 366 -23.99 21.37 -15.07
N ASP A 367 -22.91 21.39 -15.84
CA ASP A 367 -22.62 20.34 -16.83
C ASP A 367 -21.87 19.18 -16.18
N PHE A 368 -22.60 18.16 -15.72
CA PHE A 368 -22.05 16.99 -15.03
C PHE A 368 -21.20 16.07 -15.92
N SER A 369 -21.18 16.28 -17.24
CA SER A 369 -20.24 15.57 -18.12
C SER A 369 -18.79 16.02 -17.89
N THR A 370 -18.59 17.26 -17.41
CA THR A 370 -17.26 17.84 -17.14
C THR A 370 -16.78 17.64 -15.69
N LEU A 371 -17.67 17.20 -14.80
CA LEU A 371 -17.46 17.12 -13.35
C LEU A 371 -17.28 15.67 -12.90
N ALA A 372 -16.65 15.46 -11.75
CA ALA A 372 -16.55 14.14 -11.13
C ALA A 372 -17.95 13.56 -10.84
N SER A 373 -18.06 12.24 -10.76
CA SER A 373 -19.32 11.55 -10.46
C SER A 373 -19.88 11.94 -9.08
N HIS A 374 -21.18 11.76 -8.89
CA HIS A 374 -21.83 12.02 -7.60
C HIS A 374 -21.22 11.15 -6.48
N THR A 375 -21.00 9.86 -6.76
CA THR A 375 -20.42 8.89 -5.83
C THR A 375 -19.05 9.34 -5.34
N PHE A 376 -18.19 9.81 -6.24
CA PHE A 376 -16.86 10.30 -5.92
C PHE A 376 -16.89 11.47 -4.93
N ILE A 377 -17.75 12.47 -5.17
CA ILE A 377 -17.87 13.65 -4.31
C ILE A 377 -18.50 13.30 -2.96
N VAL A 378 -19.51 12.44 -2.93
CA VAL A 378 -20.14 11.98 -1.68
C VAL A 378 -19.13 11.22 -0.81
N ASN A 379 -18.36 10.31 -1.39
CA ASN A 379 -17.33 9.58 -0.66
C ASN A 379 -16.25 10.52 -0.10
N LEU A 380 -15.80 11.52 -0.87
CA LEU A 380 -14.89 12.55 -0.36
C LEU A 380 -15.51 13.32 0.82
N MET A 381 -16.78 13.74 0.71
CA MET A 381 -17.47 14.44 1.79
C MET A 381 -17.54 13.58 3.07
N CYS A 382 -17.84 12.28 2.94
CA CYS A 382 -17.86 11.36 4.08
C CYS A 382 -16.48 11.26 4.75
N VAL A 383 -15.40 11.16 3.97
CA VAL A 383 -14.04 11.14 4.51
C VAL A 383 -13.71 12.45 5.23
N LEU A 384 -14.03 13.61 4.63
CA LEU A 384 -13.80 14.92 5.26
C LEU A 384 -14.62 15.10 6.54
N PHE A 385 -15.86 14.59 6.56
CA PHE A 385 -16.71 14.61 7.74
C PHE A 385 -16.11 13.76 8.88
N GLU A 386 -15.64 12.55 8.59
CA GLU A 386 -15.01 11.68 9.58
C GLU A 386 -13.71 12.31 10.13
N LEU A 387 -12.87 12.89 9.28
CA LEU A 387 -11.69 13.65 9.69
C LEU A 387 -12.03 14.84 10.59
N SER A 388 -13.16 15.50 10.30
CA SER A 388 -13.61 16.68 11.05
C SER A 388 -14.19 16.34 12.42
N SER A 389 -14.67 15.11 12.62
CA SER A 389 -15.32 14.68 13.88
C SER A 389 -14.42 14.81 15.12
N LYS A 390 -13.09 14.80 14.94
CA LYS A 390 -12.09 14.90 16.02
C LYS A 390 -11.45 16.29 16.14
N ILE A 391 -11.90 17.27 15.36
CA ILE A 391 -11.33 18.62 15.39
C ILE A 391 -11.84 19.36 16.63
N ASP A 392 -10.89 19.83 17.44
CA ASP A 392 -11.16 20.79 18.50
C ASP A 392 -11.40 22.17 17.89
N LEU A 393 -12.61 22.72 18.09
CA LEU A 393 -13.01 24.02 17.55
C LEU A 393 -12.10 25.15 18.04
N CYS A 394 -11.48 25.02 19.21
CA CYS A 394 -10.52 26.00 19.73
C CYS A 394 -9.23 26.07 18.89
N LYS A 395 -8.90 25.01 18.15
CA LYS A 395 -7.73 24.95 17.25
C LYS A 395 -8.04 25.40 15.83
N VAL A 396 -9.31 25.66 15.51
CA VAL A 396 -9.73 26.11 14.19
C VAL A 396 -9.43 27.60 14.05
N ASN A 397 -8.50 27.94 13.16
CA ASN A 397 -8.25 29.32 12.81
C ASN A 397 -9.42 29.89 11.99
N GLN A 398 -10.29 30.67 12.65
CA GLN A 398 -11.46 31.31 12.02
C GLN A 398 -11.08 32.28 10.90
N MET A 399 -9.84 32.81 10.92
CA MET A 399 -9.35 33.76 9.93
C MET A 399 -8.73 33.08 8.71
N TYR A 400 -8.55 31.75 8.74
CA TYR A 400 -7.91 30.98 7.67
C TYR A 400 -8.48 31.27 6.26
N PRO A 401 -9.79 31.37 6.04
CA PRO A 401 -10.33 31.64 4.69
C PRO A 401 -9.89 32.99 4.10
N PHE A 402 -9.47 33.94 4.92
CA PHE A 402 -9.01 35.27 4.50
C PHE A 402 -7.49 35.36 4.35
N GLN A 403 -6.76 34.31 4.74
CA GLN A 403 -5.30 34.26 4.65
C GLN A 403 -4.85 33.94 3.21
N SER A 404 -3.69 34.48 2.81
CA SER A 404 -3.12 34.24 1.48
C SER A 404 -2.64 32.80 1.24
N ASN A 405 -2.43 32.03 2.30
CA ASN A 405 -2.05 30.62 2.26
C ASN A 405 -3.27 29.68 2.36
N SER A 406 -4.51 30.20 2.29
CA SER A 406 -5.69 29.36 2.18
C SER A 406 -5.65 28.55 0.89
N ARG A 407 -5.84 27.24 1.01
CA ARG A 407 -5.93 26.34 -0.15
C ARG A 407 -7.24 26.48 -0.93
N VAL A 408 -8.28 27.02 -0.30
CA VAL A 408 -9.59 27.26 -0.93
C VAL A 408 -9.73 28.75 -1.19
N ASP A 409 -9.92 29.10 -2.45
CA ASP A 409 -10.15 30.49 -2.85
C ASP A 409 -11.62 30.85 -2.65
N ILE A 410 -11.85 31.84 -1.79
CA ILE A 410 -13.18 32.39 -1.50
C ILE A 410 -13.34 33.82 -2.01
N VAL A 411 -12.39 34.36 -2.77
CA VAL A 411 -12.38 35.79 -3.17
C VAL A 411 -13.66 36.17 -3.90
N GLU A 412 -14.09 35.37 -4.87
CA GLU A 412 -15.28 35.61 -5.69
C GLU A 412 -16.54 34.91 -5.16
N LYS A 413 -16.50 34.35 -3.94
CA LYS A 413 -17.65 33.68 -3.32
C LYS A 413 -18.49 34.67 -2.51
N THR A 414 -19.81 34.53 -2.58
CA THR A 414 -20.75 35.28 -1.74
C THR A 414 -20.49 35.00 -0.26
N ARG A 415 -20.39 36.05 0.56
CA ARG A 415 -20.10 35.97 2.00
C ARG A 415 -21.30 36.41 2.82
N LEU A 416 -21.37 35.95 4.07
CA LEU A 416 -22.40 36.39 5.01
C LEU A 416 -22.12 37.84 5.44
N LYS A 417 -23.07 38.74 5.21
CA LYS A 417 -23.04 40.16 5.64
C LYS A 417 -21.77 40.93 5.21
N MET A 418 -21.18 40.57 4.07
CA MET A 418 -19.97 41.19 3.58
C MET A 418 -19.96 41.17 2.05
N ASP A 419 -19.74 42.33 1.44
CA ASP A 419 -19.59 42.46 -0.01
C ASP A 419 -18.15 42.15 -0.46
N LEU A 420 -17.90 42.17 -1.77
CA LEU A 420 -16.59 41.84 -2.33
C LEU A 420 -15.51 42.83 -1.89
N GLN A 421 -15.83 44.14 -1.87
CA GLN A 421 -14.88 45.19 -1.55
C GLN A 421 -14.47 45.14 -0.07
N SER A 422 -15.46 45.07 0.83
CA SER A 422 -15.24 44.93 2.27
C SER A 422 -14.48 43.65 2.60
N GLY A 423 -14.75 42.56 1.88
CA GLY A 423 -13.99 41.30 2.02
C GLY A 423 -12.53 41.43 1.60
N LYS A 424 -12.25 42.11 0.47
CA LYS A 424 -10.87 42.36 0.02
C LYS A 424 -10.10 43.23 1.02
N ASP A 425 -10.74 44.26 1.57
CA ASP A 425 -10.12 45.14 2.55
C ASP A 425 -9.91 44.46 3.90
N PHE A 426 -10.86 43.62 4.33
CA PHE A 426 -10.70 42.77 5.52
C PHE A 426 -9.53 41.79 5.38
N SER A 427 -9.38 41.12 4.23
CA SER A 427 -8.24 40.23 3.98
C SER A 427 -6.90 40.97 4.04
N LYS A 428 -6.82 42.24 3.63
CA LYS A 428 -5.61 43.06 3.78
C LYS A 428 -5.31 43.35 5.26
N LEU A 429 -6.32 43.67 6.05
CA LEU A 429 -6.18 43.88 7.49
C LEU A 429 -5.62 42.64 8.18
N CYS A 430 -6.16 41.47 7.84
CA CYS A 430 -5.76 40.18 8.41
C CYS A 430 -4.31 39.79 8.06
N ARG A 431 -3.79 40.24 6.91
CA ARG A 431 -2.38 40.07 6.55
C ARG A 431 -1.43 40.87 7.45
N GLY A 432 -1.87 42.02 7.96
CA GLY A 432 -1.10 42.86 8.90
C GLY A 432 -1.07 42.32 10.33
N SER A 433 -2.11 41.60 10.76
CA SER A 433 -2.26 41.06 12.12
C SER A 433 -1.39 39.84 12.45
N LEU A 434 -0.73 39.25 11.44
CA LEU A 434 0.21 38.14 11.63
C LEU A 434 1.43 38.49 12.50
N LEU A 435 1.72 39.78 12.72
CA LEU A 435 2.73 40.24 13.68
C LEU A 435 2.32 40.06 15.15
N PHE A 436 1.03 39.86 15.46
CA PHE A 436 0.54 39.77 16.85
C PHE A 436 0.26 38.35 17.34
N TYR A 437 0.10 37.37 16.45
CA TYR A 437 -0.20 35.98 16.81
C TYR A 437 1.00 35.02 16.68
N GLY A 438 2.20 35.55 16.42
CA GLY A 438 3.47 34.79 16.40
C GLY A 438 4.15 34.64 17.77
N VAL A 439 3.49 35.08 18.85
CA VAL A 439 3.94 34.89 20.24
C VAL A 439 2.77 34.31 21.02
N LEU A 440 2.60 32.99 20.96
CA LEU A 440 2.02 32.14 22.01
C LEU A 440 2.26 30.67 21.67
#